data_AF-A0A4P9VRJ7-F1
#
_entry.id   AF-A0A4P9VRJ7-F1
#
_cell.length_a   1.000
_cell.length_b   1.000
_cell.length_c   1.000
_cell.angle_alpha   90.00
_cell.angle_beta   90.00
_cell.angle_gamma   90.00
#
_symmetry.space_group_name_H-M   'P 1'
#
loop_
_entity.id
_entity.type
_entity.pdbx_description
1 polymer ?
#
loop_
_entity_poly.entity_id
_entity_poly.type
_entity_poly.pdbx_seq_one_letter_code
_entity_poly.pdbx_strand_id
1 'polypeptide(L)' 'MQFQTWPVLALIIASNVYSHRGGLDAMGGHTDSATGQYHCHTDTCFSMAPKVYDR' A
#
# COMPACT_ATOMS: atom_id res chain seq x y z
N MET A 1 -24.68 -39.06 0.66
CA MET A 1 -23.75 -38.28 1.50
C MET A 1 -23.57 -36.93 0.80
N GLN A 2 -24.21 -35.88 1.33
CA GLN A 2 -24.17 -34.54 0.73
C GLN A 2 -22.95 -33.81 1.31
N PHE A 3 -21.93 -33.56 0.51
CA PHE A 3 -20.75 -32.82 0.96
C PHE A 3 -21.10 -31.33 1.03
N GLN A 4 -21.18 -30.80 2.26
CA GLN A 4 -21.41 -29.38 2.55
C GLN A 4 -20.14 -28.59 2.18
N THR A 5 -20.05 -28.08 0.95
CA THR A 5 -18.88 -27.37 0.41
C THR A 5 -18.86 -25.86 0.73
N TRP A 6 -19.90 -25.36 1.38
CA TRP A 6 -20.04 -23.93 1.71
C TRP A 6 -18.87 -23.28 2.46
N PRO A 7 -18.21 -23.92 3.46
CA PRO A 7 -17.16 -23.24 4.21
C PRO A 7 -15.86 -23.04 3.40
N VAL A 8 -15.64 -23.83 2.35
CA VAL A 8 -14.42 -23.72 1.51
C VAL A 8 -14.44 -22.46 0.66
N LEU A 9 -15.62 -22.07 0.15
CA LEU A 9 -15.77 -20.87 -0.67
C LEU A 9 -15.45 -19.58 0.10
N ALA A 10 -15.81 -19.52 1.38
CA ALA A 10 -15.56 -18.35 2.23
C ALA A 10 -14.05 -18.11 2.47
N LEU A 11 -13.27 -19.18 2.61
CA LEU A 11 -11.82 -19.11 2.82
C LEU A 11 -11.06 -18.57 1.60
N ILE A 12 -11.55 -18.84 0.39
CA ILE A 12 -10.91 -18.38 -0.87
C ILE A 12 -11.12 -16.87 -1.08
N ILE A 13 -12.25 -16.31 -0.62
CA ILE A 13 -12.53 -14.89 -0.78
C ILE A 13 -11.64 -14.04 0.16
N ALA A 14 -11.36 -14.55 1.36
CA ALA A 14 -10.56 -13.85 2.37
C ALA A 14 -9.08 -13.66 1.97
N SER A 15 -8.52 -14.50 1.10
CA SER A 15 -7.11 -14.42 0.71
C SER A 15 -6.79 -13.34 -0.33
N ASN A 16 -7.79 -12.67 -0.90
CA ASN A 16 -7.58 -11.66 -1.95
C ASN A 16 -7.41 -10.23 -1.42
N VAL A 17 -7.34 -10.03 -0.10
CA VAL A 17 -7.05 -8.72 0.51
C VAL A 17 -5.52 -8.53 0.62
N TYR A 18 -4.80 -8.80 -0.47
CA TYR A 18 -3.41 -8.38 -0.59
C TYR A 18 -3.38 -6.90 -0.92
N SER A 19 -3.03 -6.09 0.07
CA SER A 19 -2.77 -4.67 -0.12
C SER A 19 -1.56 -4.51 -1.05
N HIS A 20 -1.83 -4.25 -2.34
CA HIS A 20 -0.80 -3.79 -3.25
C HIS A 20 -0.22 -2.48 -2.72
N ARG A 21 1.11 -2.38 -2.71
CA ARG A 21 1.76 -1.10 -2.45
C ARG A 21 1.29 -0.13 -3.52
N GLY A 22 0.69 1.00 -3.12
CA GLY A 22 0.34 2.07 -4.04
C GLY A 22 1.56 2.39 -4.90
N GLY A 23 1.35 2.50 -6.22
CA GLY A 23 2.45 2.73 -7.15
C GLY A 23 3.24 3.97 -6.75
N LEU A 24 4.56 3.84 -6.65
CA LEU A 24 5.44 4.97 -6.45
C LEU A 24 5.55 5.76 -7.75
N ASP A 25 5.75 7.07 -7.65
CA ASP A 25 6.08 7.91 -8.79
C ASP A 25 7.55 7.74 -9.23
N ALA A 26 7.97 8.51 -10.24
CA ALA A 26 9.33 8.48 -10.77
C ALA A 26 10.40 8.91 -9.75
N MET A 27 10.01 9.61 -8.69
CA MET A 27 10.90 10.05 -7.62
C MET A 27 10.99 9.00 -6.49
N GLY A 28 10.11 8.00 -6.50
CA GLY A 28 10.07 6.93 -5.52
C GLY A 28 9.29 7.28 -4.25
N GLY A 29 8.31 8.20 -4.34
CA GLY A 29 7.31 8.46 -3.30
C GLY A 29 5.89 8.32 -3.83
N HIS A 30 4.89 8.67 -3.03
CA HIS A 30 3.48 8.71 -3.45
C HIS A 30 2.69 9.72 -2.62
N THR A 31 1.57 10.22 -3.15
CA THR A 31 0.63 11.04 -2.37
C THR A 31 -0.39 10.14 -1.69
N ASP A 32 -0.52 10.26 -0.38
CA ASP A 32 -1.55 9.61 0.41
C ASP A 32 -2.90 10.25 0.11
N SER A 33 -3.84 9.47 -0.43
CA SER A 33 -5.19 9.94 -0.78
C SER A 33 -6.05 10.32 0.42
N ALA A 34 -5.75 9.80 1.62
CA ALA A 34 -6.53 10.09 2.83
C ALA A 34 -6.11 11.42 3.47
N THR A 35 -4.83 11.77 3.40
CA THR A 35 -4.27 12.95 4.07
C THR A 35 -3.85 14.06 3.10
N GLY A 36 -3.68 13.73 1.82
CA GLY A 36 -3.09 14.61 0.81
C GLY A 36 -1.59 14.83 0.97
N GLN A 37 -0.92 14.11 1.89
CA GLN A 37 0.51 14.27 2.15
C GLN A 37 1.35 13.39 1.22
N TYR A 38 2.52 13.88 0.85
CA TYR A 38 3.46 13.12 0.02
C TYR A 38 4.45 12.32 0.89
N HIS A 39 4.52 11.01 0.68
CA HIS A 39 5.35 10.07 1.45
C HIS A 39 6.45 9.46 0.58
N CYS A 40 7.69 9.54 1.06
CA CYS A 40 8.85 8.93 0.42
C CYS A 40 9.05 7.47 0.84
N HIS A 41 9.43 6.60 -0.11
CA HIS A 41 9.71 5.17 0.13
C HIS A 41 11.10 4.73 -0.34
N THR A 42 11.87 5.62 -0.97
CA THR A 42 13.20 5.33 -1.50
C THR A 42 14.18 6.44 -1.11
N ASP A 43 15.47 6.10 -1.03
CA ASP A 43 16.53 7.05 -0.71
C ASP A 43 16.58 8.24 -1.67
N THR A 44 16.32 7.99 -2.96
CA THR A 44 16.20 9.02 -4.00
C THR A 44 15.17 10.07 -3.59
N CYS A 45 13.95 9.64 -3.23
CA CYS A 45 12.90 10.54 -2.75
C CYS A 45 13.31 11.30 -1.48
N PHE A 46 13.87 10.62 -0.48
CA PHE A 46 14.28 11.25 0.78
C PHE A 46 15.37 12.31 0.59
N SER A 47 16.23 12.16 -0.41
CA SER A 47 17.28 13.13 -0.74
C SER A 47 16.75 14.36 -1.50
N MET A 48 15.62 14.21 -2.19
CA MET A 48 14.99 15.25 -3.01
C MET A 48 13.92 16.03 -2.25
N ALA A 49 13.29 15.41 -1.23
CA ALA A 49 12.40 16.12 -0.33
C ALA A 49 13.17 17.29 0.29
N PRO A 50 12.64 18.54 0.23
CA PRO A 50 13.27 19.64 0.94
C PRO A 50 13.36 19.24 2.41
N LYS A 51 14.59 19.12 2.92
CA LYS A 51 14.85 18.80 4.32
C LYS A 51 14.24 19.92 5.16
N VAL A 52 12.99 19.75 5.61
CA VAL A 52 12.45 20.54 6.71
C VAL A 52 13.16 20.03 7.95
N TYR A 53 14.35 20.56 8.21
CA TYR A 53 15.01 20.44 9.50
C TYR A 53 14.19 21.29 10.47
N ASP A 54 13.28 20.66 11.22
CA ASP A 54 12.76 21.28 12.42
C ASP A 54 13.92 21.41 13.41
N ARG A 55 14.16 22.62 13.91
CA ARG A 55 15.27 22.96 14.81
C ARG A 55 14.94 22.58 16.25
#